data_AF-A0A4Q6AKL4-F1
#
_entry.id   AF-A0A4Q6AKL4-F1
#
_cell.length_a   1.000
_cell.length_b   1.000
_cell.length_c   1.000
_cell.angle_alpha   90.00
_cell.angle_beta   90.00
_cell.angle_gamma   90.00
#
_symmetry.space_group_name_H-M   'P 1'
#
loop_
_entity.id
_entity.type
_entity.pdbx_description
1 polymer ?
#
loop_
_entity_poly.entity_id
_entity_poly.type
_entity_poly.pdbx_seq_one_letter_code
_entity_poly.pdbx_strand_id
1 'polypeptide(L)'
;VKRALKRKEEPSYMGNFSGARRYVLTTFANTQSPLMKKRVARYMVSSDCSDCHGKKLRKESLSVKFAGIDIADMSAIPLKKLSTIFAPFADGSAPMLATIGKAHPEQALVARRIAEDLMARVTVLLDLGLGYLSLERSTPTLSPGELQRLRLATQVRSNLFGVVYVLDEPSAGLHPADTEALLRALDRLKASGNSLFVVEHEIDVIHHADWIVDVGPAAGVHGGNILYSGPTAGLKDVEESVTRKFLFGDHRVPAKKHLEPKGWLKLKGVTRNNLDSLAVDFPLGVFTSVTGVSGSGKSSLVSQVLVELIAEHLGQELPPEDEEGEELERTVIETLGGEIVSGMEGIKRLVRVDQKSIGRTPRSNLATYTGLFDHVRKLFASTPLAKSRKYDAGRFSFNVAKGRCENCEGEGFVMVELLFLPSVYAPCSVCQGARYNDKTLEVKYKDKNIADVLRLTVDAAHEFFEDESHIQRSLSVLREVGLGYIRLGQPATELSGGEAQRIKLATELQRINKGDTIYVLDEPTTGLHPSDVDRLMIQLERLVAAGNTVIVVEHDMRVVAGSDWVIDMGPGAGDEGGVIVASGTPEKVARSPKSLTAKYLSRFMGLA
;
A
#
# COMPACT_ATOMS: atom_id res chain seq x y z
N VAL A 1 -8.65 47.42 20.36
CA VAL A 1 -9.06 46.62 21.54
C VAL A 1 -9.09 47.44 22.84
N LYS A 2 -7.96 47.86 23.46
CA LYS A 2 -7.98 48.58 24.76
C LYS A 2 -8.87 49.84 24.78
N ARG A 3 -8.88 50.63 23.69
CA ARG A 3 -9.76 51.80 23.55
C ARG A 3 -11.24 51.41 23.40
N ALA A 4 -11.55 50.34 22.66
CA ALA A 4 -12.91 49.81 22.48
C ALA A 4 -13.48 49.22 23.78
N LEU A 5 -12.66 48.47 24.53
CA LEU A 5 -12.99 48.00 25.88
C LEU A 5 -13.27 49.16 26.84
N LYS A 6 -12.45 50.22 26.79
CA LYS A 6 -12.67 51.44 27.59
C LYS A 6 -13.99 52.15 27.23
N ARG A 7 -14.42 52.05 25.97
CA ARG A 7 -15.70 52.58 25.48
C ARG A 7 -16.88 51.63 25.70
N LYS A 8 -16.64 50.43 26.25
CA LYS A 8 -17.65 49.37 26.41
C LYS A 8 -18.38 49.03 25.11
N GLU A 9 -17.66 49.10 23.98
CA GLU A 9 -18.19 48.62 22.70
C GLU A 9 -18.48 47.12 22.78
N GLU A 10 -19.61 46.68 22.22
CA GLU A 10 -20.05 45.29 22.27
C GLU A 10 -19.12 44.40 21.44
N PRO A 11 -18.57 43.30 22.01
CA PRO A 11 -17.66 42.42 21.28
C PRO A 11 -18.42 41.56 20.27
N SER A 12 -17.77 41.20 19.17
CA SER A 12 -18.35 40.27 18.19
C SER A 12 -18.52 38.85 18.75
N TYR A 13 -17.75 38.46 19.77
CA TYR A 13 -17.87 37.20 20.51
C TYR A 13 -17.10 37.28 21.85
N MET A 14 -17.40 36.38 22.79
CA MET A 14 -16.68 36.21 24.06
C MET A 14 -15.75 34.99 23.97
N GLY A 15 -14.44 35.21 23.89
CA GLY A 15 -13.45 34.13 23.78
C GLY A 15 -12.95 33.62 25.13
N ASN A 16 -12.82 32.29 25.27
CA ASN A 16 -12.18 31.65 26.42
C ASN A 16 -10.67 31.50 26.18
N PHE A 17 -9.83 31.90 27.14
CA PHE A 17 -8.38 31.72 27.05
C PHE A 17 -7.96 30.28 27.38
N SER A 18 -7.12 29.68 26.54
CA SER A 18 -6.44 28.41 26.79
C SER A 18 -4.96 28.56 26.49
N GLY A 19 -4.11 28.26 27.47
CA GLY A 19 -2.65 28.31 27.29
C GLY A 19 -2.16 27.24 26.31
N ALA A 20 -1.06 27.49 25.61
CA ALA A 20 -0.52 26.60 24.56
C ALA A 20 -0.32 25.15 25.05
N ARG A 21 0.32 24.96 26.22
CA ARG A 21 0.51 23.63 26.84
C ARG A 21 -0.81 22.91 27.07
N ARG A 22 -1.83 23.62 27.60
CA ARG A 22 -3.16 23.03 27.86
C ARG A 22 -3.83 22.64 26.55
N TYR A 23 -3.80 23.53 25.55
CA TYR A 23 -4.34 23.23 24.22
C TYR A 23 -3.69 21.98 23.61
N VAL A 24 -2.36 21.89 23.60
CA VAL A 24 -1.63 20.74 23.05
C VAL A 24 -2.00 19.45 23.78
N LEU A 25 -1.88 19.41 25.11
CA LEU A 25 -2.15 18.20 25.89
C LEU A 25 -3.62 17.76 25.85
N THR A 26 -4.56 18.70 26.00
CA THR A 26 -6.00 18.39 25.95
C THR A 26 -6.42 17.95 24.55
N THR A 27 -5.89 18.58 23.51
CA THR A 27 -6.18 18.17 22.13
C THR A 27 -5.62 16.77 21.87
N PHE A 28 -4.38 16.50 22.27
CA PHE A 28 -3.74 15.20 22.06
C PHE A 28 -4.47 14.06 22.79
N ALA A 29 -4.95 14.31 24.01
CA ALA A 29 -5.64 13.31 24.83
C ALA A 29 -7.08 13.03 24.38
N ASN A 30 -7.81 14.05 23.90
CA ASN A 30 -9.26 13.96 23.72
C ASN A 30 -9.74 14.03 22.27
N THR A 31 -8.88 14.38 21.32
CA THR A 31 -9.29 14.46 19.92
C THR A 31 -9.55 13.07 19.35
N GLN A 32 -10.66 12.92 18.63
CA GLN A 32 -10.95 11.73 17.82
C GLN A 32 -10.33 11.82 16.42
N SER A 33 -9.70 12.96 16.07
CA SER A 33 -9.09 13.18 14.75
C SER A 33 -7.62 12.77 14.74
N PRO A 34 -7.22 11.74 13.97
CA PRO A 34 -5.82 11.31 13.87
C PRO A 34 -4.90 12.43 13.34
N LEU A 35 -5.38 13.20 12.36
CA LEU A 35 -4.64 14.34 11.79
C LEU A 35 -4.39 15.44 12.82
N MET A 36 -5.40 15.72 13.67
CA MET A 36 -5.26 16.70 14.73
C MET A 36 -4.26 16.22 15.78
N LYS A 37 -4.33 14.94 16.17
CA LYS A 37 -3.40 14.31 17.12
C LYS A 37 -1.95 14.39 16.61
N LYS A 38 -1.71 13.99 15.35
CA LYS A 38 -0.41 14.13 14.64
C LYS A 38 0.09 15.57 14.58
N ARG A 39 -0.81 16.53 14.36
CA ARG A 39 -0.42 17.95 14.29
C ARG A 39 0.07 18.47 15.63
N VAL A 40 -0.62 18.14 16.72
CA VAL A 40 -0.25 18.66 18.05
C VAL A 40 0.96 17.94 18.65
N ALA A 41 1.19 16.68 18.31
CA ALA A 41 2.36 15.95 18.82
C ALA A 41 3.69 16.36 18.18
N ARG A 42 3.70 17.11 17.07
CA ARG A 42 4.91 17.85 16.60
C ARG A 42 5.46 18.84 17.63
N TYR A 43 4.65 19.24 18.62
CA TYR A 43 5.05 20.11 19.72
C TYR A 43 5.38 19.32 20.99
N MET A 44 5.52 18.00 20.89
CA MET A 44 5.82 17.09 21.99
C MET A 44 7.09 16.31 21.65
N VAL A 45 7.86 15.96 22.68
CA VAL A 45 9.00 15.04 22.55
C VAL A 45 8.57 13.72 23.16
N SER A 46 8.67 12.63 22.40
CA SER A 46 8.44 11.28 22.91
C SER A 46 9.69 10.79 23.63
N SER A 47 9.49 10.14 24.76
CA SER A 47 10.55 9.50 25.55
C SER A 47 10.00 8.25 26.21
N ASP A 48 10.86 7.27 26.45
CA ASP A 48 10.46 6.08 27.19
C ASP A 48 9.93 6.45 28.58
N CYS A 49 8.87 5.77 29.00
CA CYS A 49 8.34 5.94 30.33
C CYS A 49 9.37 5.49 31.36
N SER A 50 9.72 6.37 32.31
CA SER A 50 10.71 6.07 33.37
C SER A 50 10.28 4.95 34.31
N ASP A 51 8.99 4.65 34.41
CA ASP A 51 8.45 3.71 35.39
C ASP A 51 8.35 2.27 34.86
N CYS A 52 7.97 2.12 33.58
CA CYS A 52 7.81 0.82 32.92
C CYS A 52 8.87 0.55 31.85
N HIS A 53 9.75 1.51 31.55
CA HIS A 53 10.79 1.40 30.51
C HIS A 53 10.24 0.91 29.17
N GLY A 54 9.09 1.46 28.75
CA GLY A 54 8.44 1.11 27.50
C GLY A 54 7.56 -0.15 27.55
N LYS A 55 7.57 -0.93 28.64
CA LYS A 55 6.80 -2.19 28.75
C LYS A 55 5.30 -2.04 28.96
N LYS A 56 4.78 -0.81 29.09
CA LYS A 56 3.34 -0.43 29.19
C LYS A 56 2.56 -1.00 30.39
N LEU A 57 3.14 -1.89 31.18
CA LEU A 57 2.51 -2.60 32.29
C LEU A 57 3.03 -2.16 33.66
N ARG A 58 2.24 -2.43 34.70
CA ARG A 58 2.64 -2.19 36.09
C ARG A 58 3.73 -3.17 36.53
N LYS A 59 4.54 -2.78 37.52
CA LYS A 59 5.66 -3.59 38.04
C LYS A 59 5.19 -4.94 38.60
N GLU A 60 3.99 -5.00 39.18
CA GLU A 60 3.40 -6.23 39.71
C GLU A 60 3.05 -7.23 38.59
N SER A 61 2.69 -6.76 37.40
CA SER A 61 2.46 -7.63 36.24
C SER A 61 3.77 -8.11 35.64
N LEU A 62 4.79 -7.25 35.60
CA LEU A 62 6.13 -7.57 35.05
C LEU A 62 6.96 -8.48 35.98
N SER A 63 6.59 -8.60 37.25
CA SER A 63 7.26 -9.53 38.18
C SER A 63 6.88 -10.99 37.94
N VAL A 64 5.74 -11.24 37.26
CA VAL A 64 5.29 -12.58 36.89
C VAL A 64 6.05 -13.04 35.64
N LYS A 65 6.69 -14.21 35.73
CA LYS A 65 7.52 -14.77 34.66
C LYS A 65 7.03 -16.15 34.22
N PHE A 66 7.03 -16.39 32.92
CA PHE A 66 6.83 -17.70 32.31
C PHE A 66 8.08 -18.06 31.52
N ALA A 67 8.63 -19.26 31.76
CA ALA A 67 9.93 -19.66 31.20
C ALA A 67 11.07 -18.63 31.43
N GLY A 68 11.01 -17.88 32.54
CA GLY A 68 12.00 -16.85 32.90
C GLY A 68 11.78 -15.47 32.27
N ILE A 69 10.72 -15.30 31.46
CA ILE A 69 10.44 -14.10 30.68
C ILE A 69 9.11 -13.48 31.14
N ASP A 70 9.05 -12.16 31.28
CA ASP A 70 7.78 -11.47 31.58
C ASP A 70 6.90 -11.30 30.33
N ILE A 71 5.63 -10.96 30.51
CA ILE A 71 4.67 -10.91 29.40
C ILE A 71 5.01 -9.84 28.34
N ALA A 72 5.69 -8.75 28.72
CA ALA A 72 6.07 -7.70 27.77
C ALA A 72 7.23 -8.19 26.90
N ASP A 73 8.28 -8.74 27.51
CA ASP A 73 9.41 -9.32 26.77
C ASP A 73 8.96 -10.51 25.90
N MET A 74 8.00 -11.32 26.38
CA MET A 74 7.39 -12.41 25.60
C MET A 74 6.56 -11.90 24.42
N SER A 75 5.98 -10.71 24.50
CA SER A 75 5.20 -10.13 23.41
C SER A 75 6.09 -9.53 22.32
N ALA A 76 7.33 -9.15 22.66
CA ALA A 76 8.31 -8.59 21.74
C ALA A 76 9.03 -9.64 20.89
N ILE A 77 9.07 -10.91 21.32
CA ILE A 77 9.73 -11.97 20.53
C ILE A 77 8.90 -12.41 19.31
N PRO A 78 9.56 -12.80 18.20
CA PRO A 78 8.89 -13.38 17.04
C PRO A 78 8.08 -14.64 17.38
N LEU A 79 6.95 -14.84 16.68
CA LEU A 79 6.06 -15.99 16.82
C LEU A 79 6.78 -17.34 16.67
N LYS A 80 7.83 -17.42 15.83
CA LYS A 80 8.67 -18.63 15.68
C LYS A 80 9.51 -18.94 16.93
N LYS A 81 10.00 -17.91 17.63
CA LYS A 81 10.68 -18.09 18.92
C LYS A 81 9.67 -18.44 20.01
N LEU A 82 8.50 -17.79 19.99
CA LEU A 82 7.38 -18.10 20.89
C LEU A 82 6.96 -19.58 20.76
N SER A 83 6.83 -20.11 19.54
CA SER A 83 6.47 -21.51 19.33
C SER A 83 7.51 -22.48 19.90
N THR A 84 8.79 -22.12 19.83
CA THR A 84 9.88 -22.93 20.41
C THR A 84 9.82 -22.96 21.94
N ILE A 85 9.42 -21.85 22.57
CA ILE A 85 9.25 -21.77 24.04
C ILE A 85 8.04 -22.59 24.49
N PHE A 86 6.93 -22.56 23.76
CA PHE A 86 5.68 -23.21 24.17
C PHE A 86 5.56 -24.68 23.72
N ALA A 87 6.31 -25.13 22.72
CA ALA A 87 6.25 -26.51 22.23
C ALA A 87 6.47 -27.56 23.35
N PRO A 88 7.50 -27.44 24.24
CA PRO A 88 7.68 -28.38 25.35
C PRO A 88 6.53 -28.38 26.37
N PHE A 89 5.79 -27.28 26.48
CA PHE A 89 4.63 -27.21 27.38
C PHE A 89 3.40 -27.86 26.74
N ALA A 90 3.25 -27.77 25.42
CA ALA A 90 2.15 -28.38 24.68
C ALA A 90 2.30 -29.91 24.59
N ASP A 91 3.51 -30.42 24.33
CA ASP A 91 3.77 -31.87 24.26
C ASP A 91 3.92 -32.54 25.65
N GLY A 92 4.06 -31.73 26.71
CA GLY A 92 4.21 -32.17 28.10
C GLY A 92 5.63 -32.53 28.53
N SER A 93 6.64 -32.27 27.69
CA SER A 93 8.06 -32.56 27.96
C SER A 93 8.76 -31.50 28.81
N ALA A 94 8.13 -30.33 29.04
CA ALA A 94 8.73 -29.23 29.78
C ALA A 94 9.11 -29.64 31.23
N PRO A 95 10.39 -29.49 31.64
CA PRO A 95 10.83 -29.81 33.01
C PRO A 95 10.04 -29.05 34.09
N MET A 96 9.58 -27.84 33.76
CA MET A 96 8.77 -27.01 34.64
C MET A 96 7.39 -27.63 34.91
N LEU A 97 6.77 -28.29 33.93
CA LEU A 97 5.50 -29.00 34.12
C LEU A 97 5.64 -30.18 35.07
N ALA A 98 6.75 -30.93 34.99
CA ALA A 98 7.04 -32.02 35.92
C ALA A 98 7.27 -31.51 37.35
N THR A 99 7.86 -30.32 37.49
CA THR A 99 8.07 -29.69 38.80
C THR A 99 6.77 -29.19 39.40
N ILE A 100 5.95 -28.49 38.62
CA ILE A 100 4.62 -27.99 39.03
C ILE A 100 3.71 -29.18 39.35
N GLY A 101 3.70 -30.22 38.53
CA GLY A 101 2.84 -31.39 38.69
C GLY A 101 3.07 -32.18 39.99
N LYS A 102 4.25 -32.06 40.62
CA LYS A 102 4.52 -32.65 41.94
C LYS A 102 3.79 -31.93 43.07
N ALA A 103 3.56 -30.62 42.94
CA ALA A 103 2.93 -29.79 43.98
C ALA A 103 1.46 -29.44 43.66
N HIS A 104 1.15 -29.21 42.38
CA HIS A 104 -0.12 -28.72 41.85
C HIS A 104 -0.45 -29.40 40.50
N PRO A 105 -0.92 -30.66 40.51
CA PRO A 105 -1.23 -31.42 39.28
C PRO A 105 -2.28 -30.75 38.40
N GLU A 106 -3.25 -30.04 38.99
CA GLU A 106 -4.27 -29.28 38.30
C GLU A 106 -3.69 -28.12 37.48
N GLN A 107 -2.70 -27.41 38.02
CA GLN A 107 -2.05 -26.29 37.32
C GLN A 107 -1.22 -26.78 36.14
N ALA A 108 -0.53 -27.91 36.29
CA ALA A 108 0.23 -28.51 35.18
C ALA A 108 -0.69 -28.92 34.03
N LEU A 109 -1.87 -29.47 34.32
CA LEU A 109 -2.86 -29.84 33.31
C LEU A 109 -3.45 -28.61 32.59
N VAL A 110 -3.77 -27.54 33.33
CA VAL A 110 -4.26 -26.28 32.76
C VAL A 110 -3.19 -25.64 31.88
N ALA A 111 -1.95 -25.54 32.36
CA ALA A 111 -0.83 -24.96 31.59
C ALA A 111 -0.61 -25.70 30.27
N ARG A 112 -0.63 -27.05 30.30
CA ARG A 112 -0.53 -27.86 29.09
C ARG A 112 -1.66 -27.58 28.11
N ARG A 113 -2.93 -27.57 28.55
CA ARG A 113 -4.08 -27.29 27.67
C ARG A 113 -4.02 -25.89 27.04
N ILE A 114 -3.60 -24.88 27.81
CA ILE A 114 -3.41 -23.52 27.30
C ILE A 114 -2.29 -23.50 26.26
N ALA A 115 -1.16 -24.17 26.53
CA ALA A 115 -0.06 -24.27 25.58
C ALA A 115 -0.45 -25.02 24.30
N GLU A 116 -1.23 -26.09 24.40
CA GLU A 116 -1.77 -26.84 23.25
C GLU A 116 -2.65 -25.93 22.36
N ASP A 117 -3.59 -25.17 22.92
CA ASP A 117 -4.42 -24.24 22.12
C ASP A 117 -3.60 -23.09 21.53
N LEU A 118 -2.68 -22.50 22.31
CA LEU A 118 -1.80 -21.44 21.83
C LEU A 118 -0.93 -21.94 20.66
N MET A 119 -0.30 -23.11 20.81
CA MET A 119 0.52 -23.70 19.75
C MET A 119 -0.29 -24.02 18.51
N ALA A 120 -1.52 -24.49 18.67
CA ALA A 120 -2.41 -24.72 17.52
C ALA A 120 -2.73 -23.43 16.75
N ARG A 121 -2.87 -22.28 17.44
CA ARG A 121 -3.05 -20.96 16.79
C ARG A 121 -1.77 -20.44 16.15
N VAL A 122 -0.65 -20.52 16.88
CA VAL A 122 0.66 -20.07 16.39
C VAL A 122 1.09 -20.87 15.18
N THR A 123 0.85 -22.19 15.15
CA THR A 123 1.18 -23.04 14.00
C THR A 123 0.50 -22.56 12.71
N VAL A 124 -0.76 -22.11 12.77
CA VAL A 124 -1.44 -21.55 11.59
C VAL A 124 -0.77 -20.25 11.12
N LEU A 125 -0.35 -19.39 12.05
CA LEU A 125 0.40 -18.17 11.71
C LEU A 125 1.77 -18.51 11.09
N LEU A 126 2.46 -19.52 11.60
CA LEU A 126 3.73 -20.01 11.04
C LEU A 126 3.56 -20.61 9.65
N ASP A 127 2.52 -21.44 9.45
CA ASP A 127 2.18 -22.04 8.16
C ASP A 127 1.94 -20.97 7.09
N LEU A 128 1.39 -19.80 7.47
CA LEU A 128 1.14 -18.63 6.61
C LEU A 128 2.36 -17.71 6.45
N GLY A 129 3.52 -18.09 6.95
CA GLY A 129 4.78 -17.34 6.83
C GLY A 129 4.88 -16.13 7.77
N LEU A 130 3.99 -15.99 8.77
CA LEU A 130 3.97 -14.84 9.68
C LEU A 130 4.86 -15.01 10.92
N GLY A 131 5.74 -16.03 10.93
CA GLY A 131 6.55 -16.38 12.10
C GLY A 131 7.56 -15.32 12.56
N TYR A 132 7.88 -14.35 11.70
CA TYR A 132 8.76 -13.23 12.02
C TYR A 132 8.05 -12.08 12.76
N LEU A 133 6.71 -12.06 12.76
CA LEU A 133 5.96 -11.04 13.49
C LEU A 133 6.08 -11.28 15.01
N SER A 134 6.13 -10.20 15.78
CA SER A 134 5.95 -10.23 17.23
C SER A 134 4.51 -9.86 17.58
N LEU A 135 4.05 -10.22 18.77
CA LEU A 135 2.69 -9.90 19.24
C LEU A 135 2.51 -8.40 19.52
N GLU A 136 3.60 -7.68 19.81
CA GLU A 136 3.58 -6.23 20.03
C GLU A 136 3.55 -5.43 18.72
N ARG A 137 3.83 -6.04 17.56
CA ARG A 137 3.88 -5.31 16.29
C ARG A 137 2.54 -4.63 16.00
N SER A 138 2.59 -3.31 15.81
CA SER A 138 1.40 -2.49 15.62
C SER A 138 0.71 -2.82 14.29
N THR A 139 -0.62 -2.95 14.29
CA THR A 139 -1.40 -3.28 13.08
C THR A 139 -1.21 -2.30 11.92
N PRO A 140 -1.11 -0.97 12.14
CA PRO A 140 -0.87 -0.02 11.07
C PRO A 140 0.51 -0.09 10.41
N THR A 141 1.49 -0.76 11.04
CA THR A 141 2.82 -0.99 10.44
C THR A 141 2.91 -2.34 9.71
N LEU A 142 1.80 -3.09 9.66
CA LEU A 142 1.68 -4.27 8.82
C LEU A 142 1.36 -3.84 7.39
N SER A 143 1.99 -4.52 6.43
CA SER A 143 1.55 -4.48 5.03
C SER A 143 0.13 -5.03 4.90
N PRO A 144 -0.62 -4.63 3.85
CA PRO A 144 -1.94 -5.18 3.57
C PRO A 144 -1.96 -6.72 3.53
N GLY A 145 -0.97 -7.34 2.87
CA GLY A 145 -0.83 -8.80 2.80
C GLY A 145 -0.50 -9.47 4.15
N GLU A 146 0.28 -8.83 5.03
CA GLU A 146 0.48 -9.32 6.41
C GLU A 146 -0.83 -9.28 7.20
N LEU A 147 -1.54 -8.15 7.16
CA LEU A 147 -2.81 -7.96 7.87
C LEU A 147 -3.88 -8.96 7.40
N GLN A 148 -3.96 -9.19 6.10
CA GLN A 148 -4.92 -10.11 5.52
C GLN A 148 -4.62 -11.56 5.89
N ARG A 149 -3.35 -12.00 5.83
CA ARG A 149 -2.95 -13.33 6.31
C ARG A 149 -3.18 -13.49 7.81
N LEU A 150 -2.96 -12.45 8.61
CA LEU A 150 -3.26 -12.48 10.05
C LEU A 150 -4.77 -12.67 10.31
N ARG A 151 -5.62 -11.96 9.54
CA ARG A 151 -7.07 -12.13 9.58
C ARG A 151 -7.45 -13.56 9.16
N LEU A 152 -6.88 -14.06 8.07
CA LEU A 152 -7.12 -15.43 7.59
C LEU A 152 -6.75 -16.48 8.65
N ALA A 153 -5.57 -16.35 9.26
CA ALA A 153 -5.11 -17.24 10.31
C ALA A 153 -6.09 -17.30 11.50
N THR A 154 -6.63 -16.14 11.87
CA THR A 154 -7.64 -16.01 12.92
C THR A 154 -8.93 -16.75 12.54
N GLN A 155 -9.33 -16.68 11.26
CA GLN A 155 -10.54 -17.35 10.76
C GLN A 155 -10.39 -18.87 10.63
N VAL A 156 -9.22 -19.38 10.24
CA VAL A 156 -8.95 -20.84 10.18
C VAL A 156 -9.22 -21.52 11.53
N ARG A 157 -9.10 -20.79 12.63
CA ARG A 157 -9.32 -21.29 14.00
C ARG A 157 -10.59 -20.74 14.68
N SER A 158 -11.43 -19.96 13.99
CA SER A 158 -12.63 -19.36 14.60
C SER A 158 -13.80 -20.35 14.74
N ASN A 159 -13.65 -21.60 14.27
CA ASN A 159 -14.68 -22.65 14.27
C ASN A 159 -16.01 -22.24 13.62
N LEU A 160 -15.98 -21.24 12.73
CA LEU A 160 -17.15 -20.86 11.94
C LEU A 160 -17.44 -21.96 10.91
N PHE A 161 -18.73 -22.28 10.77
CA PHE A 161 -19.25 -23.31 9.88
C PHE A 161 -20.44 -22.75 9.10
N GLY A 162 -20.56 -23.12 7.82
CA GLY A 162 -21.68 -22.72 6.97
C GLY A 162 -21.69 -21.24 6.62
N VAL A 163 -20.53 -20.58 6.66
CA VAL A 163 -20.39 -19.16 6.27
C VAL A 163 -19.76 -19.01 4.89
N VAL A 164 -19.99 -17.85 4.27
CA VAL A 164 -19.31 -17.44 3.04
C VAL A 164 -18.23 -16.43 3.41
N TYR A 165 -16.98 -16.79 3.19
CA TYR A 165 -15.86 -15.84 3.26
C TYR A 165 -15.74 -15.14 1.92
N VAL A 166 -15.72 -13.80 1.95
CA VAL A 166 -15.41 -12.96 0.80
C VAL A 166 -14.02 -12.38 1.02
N LEU A 167 -13.08 -12.74 0.17
CA LEU A 167 -11.69 -12.30 0.24
C LEU A 167 -11.36 -11.47 -1.00
N ASP A 168 -10.70 -10.35 -0.78
CA ASP A 168 -10.27 -9.43 -1.81
C ASP A 168 -8.74 -9.53 -1.94
N GLU A 169 -8.26 -10.14 -3.02
CA GLU A 169 -6.84 -10.31 -3.38
C GLU A 169 -5.92 -10.83 -2.24
N PRO A 170 -6.20 -11.99 -1.61
CA PRO A 170 -5.39 -12.51 -0.52
C PRO A 170 -3.94 -12.83 -0.86
N SER A 171 -3.60 -12.97 -2.14
CA SER A 171 -2.22 -13.16 -2.60
C SER A 171 -1.47 -11.86 -2.91
N ALA A 172 -2.12 -10.70 -2.79
CA ALA A 172 -1.52 -9.39 -3.03
C ALA A 172 -0.18 -9.21 -2.27
N GLY A 173 0.89 -8.94 -3.02
CA GLY A 173 2.23 -8.73 -2.47
C GLY A 173 2.89 -9.97 -1.87
N LEU A 174 2.34 -11.17 -2.13
CA LEU A 174 2.95 -12.43 -1.67
C LEU A 174 4.03 -12.90 -2.65
N HIS A 175 5.14 -13.34 -2.07
CA HIS A 175 6.11 -14.13 -2.81
C HIS A 175 5.47 -15.48 -3.21
N PRO A 176 5.77 -16.06 -4.39
CA PRO A 176 5.18 -17.33 -4.83
C PRO A 176 5.29 -18.49 -3.82
N ALA A 177 6.33 -18.50 -2.98
CA ALA A 177 6.47 -19.46 -1.88
C ALA A 177 5.40 -19.30 -0.78
N ASP A 178 5.01 -18.07 -0.49
CA ASP A 178 3.97 -17.73 0.50
C ASP A 178 2.57 -17.98 -0.09
N THR A 179 2.40 -17.88 -1.42
CA THR A 179 1.14 -18.22 -2.11
C THR A 179 0.75 -19.68 -1.91
N GLU A 180 1.70 -20.63 -1.95
CA GLU A 180 1.41 -22.04 -1.66
C GLU A 180 0.88 -22.25 -0.24
N ALA A 181 1.37 -21.46 0.73
CA ALA A 181 0.88 -21.47 2.11
C ALA A 181 -0.54 -20.92 2.23
N LEU A 182 -0.83 -19.82 1.52
CA LEU A 182 -2.16 -19.26 1.43
C LEU A 182 -3.16 -20.29 0.89
N LEU A 183 -2.85 -20.96 -0.21
CA LEU A 183 -3.73 -21.97 -0.82
C LEU A 183 -4.09 -23.09 0.17
N ARG A 184 -3.12 -23.59 0.93
CA ARG A 184 -3.37 -24.58 1.99
C ARG A 184 -4.31 -24.07 3.07
N ALA A 185 -4.24 -22.79 3.44
CA ALA A 185 -5.14 -22.19 4.43
C ALA A 185 -6.56 -22.03 3.86
N LEU A 186 -6.71 -21.65 2.59
CA LEU A 186 -8.01 -21.59 1.91
C LEU A 186 -8.65 -22.97 1.81
N ASP A 187 -7.88 -24.01 1.49
CA ASP A 187 -8.35 -25.40 1.47
C ASP A 187 -8.85 -25.86 2.85
N ARG A 188 -8.15 -25.49 3.94
CA ARG A 188 -8.58 -25.80 5.31
C ARG A 188 -9.89 -25.11 5.68
N LEU A 189 -10.06 -23.84 5.29
CA LEU A 189 -11.32 -23.12 5.48
C LEU A 189 -12.47 -23.78 4.72
N LYS A 190 -12.25 -24.15 3.45
CA LYS A 190 -13.21 -24.86 2.60
C LYS A 190 -13.60 -26.20 3.22
N ALA A 191 -12.59 -27.01 3.61
CA ALA A 191 -12.78 -28.32 4.21
C ALA A 191 -13.53 -28.28 5.56
N SER A 192 -13.51 -27.14 6.25
CA SER A 192 -14.28 -26.91 7.48
C SER A 192 -15.77 -26.64 7.24
N GLY A 193 -16.26 -26.78 6.01
CA GLY A 193 -17.68 -26.62 5.66
C GLY A 193 -18.08 -25.18 5.34
N ASN A 194 -17.14 -24.37 4.86
CA ASN A 194 -17.36 -22.98 4.48
C ASN A 194 -17.24 -22.79 2.96
N SER A 195 -17.87 -21.74 2.45
CA SER A 195 -17.72 -21.29 1.06
C SER A 195 -16.73 -20.13 0.98
N LEU A 196 -15.93 -20.06 -0.07
CA LEU A 196 -14.96 -19.00 -0.28
C LEU A 196 -15.20 -18.35 -1.63
N PHE A 197 -15.48 -17.05 -1.63
CA PHE A 197 -15.47 -16.19 -2.81
C PHE A 197 -14.21 -15.33 -2.74
N VAL A 198 -13.36 -15.45 -3.75
CA VAL A 198 -12.06 -14.81 -3.77
C VAL A 198 -11.93 -14.00 -5.05
N VAL A 199 -11.74 -12.69 -4.92
CA VAL A 199 -11.32 -11.83 -6.03
C VAL A 199 -9.80 -11.97 -6.15
N GLU A 200 -9.30 -12.40 -7.31
CA GLU A 200 -7.88 -12.70 -7.50
C GLU A 200 -7.40 -12.36 -8.91
N HIS A 201 -6.10 -12.09 -8.97
CA HIS A 201 -5.37 -11.82 -10.20
C HIS A 201 -4.17 -12.76 -10.38
N GLU A 202 -3.74 -13.44 -9.31
CA GLU A 202 -2.60 -14.34 -9.35
C GLU A 202 -2.95 -15.66 -10.04
N ILE A 203 -2.19 -16.00 -11.08
CA ILE A 203 -2.49 -17.12 -11.97
C ILE A 203 -2.43 -18.47 -11.23
N ASP A 204 -1.47 -18.62 -10.30
CA ASP A 204 -1.36 -19.84 -9.50
C ASP A 204 -2.57 -20.03 -8.57
N VAL A 205 -3.18 -18.93 -8.07
CA VAL A 205 -4.39 -19.00 -7.24
C VAL A 205 -5.63 -19.31 -8.07
N ILE A 206 -5.74 -18.68 -9.25
CA ILE A 206 -6.85 -18.93 -10.18
C ILE A 206 -6.81 -20.38 -10.67
N HIS A 207 -5.63 -20.94 -10.96
CA HIS A 207 -5.47 -22.36 -11.33
C HIS A 207 -5.95 -23.33 -10.23
N HIS A 208 -5.79 -22.96 -8.96
CA HIS A 208 -6.22 -23.78 -7.82
C HIS A 208 -7.75 -23.70 -7.56
N ALA A 209 -8.44 -22.73 -8.17
CA ALA A 209 -9.87 -22.52 -7.92
C ALA A 209 -10.73 -23.69 -8.45
N ASP A 210 -11.73 -24.10 -7.66
CA ASP A 210 -12.71 -25.11 -8.09
C ASP A 210 -13.67 -24.56 -9.15
N TRP A 211 -13.96 -23.25 -9.07
CA TRP A 211 -14.89 -22.51 -9.92
C TRP A 211 -14.38 -21.10 -10.15
N ILE A 212 -14.43 -20.63 -11.39
CA ILE A 212 -14.04 -19.27 -11.77
C ILE A 212 -15.24 -18.50 -12.31
N VAL A 213 -15.34 -17.23 -11.92
CA VAL A 213 -16.27 -16.25 -12.50
C VAL A 213 -15.42 -15.16 -13.16
N ASP A 214 -15.38 -15.15 -14.48
CA ASP A 214 -14.59 -14.17 -15.26
C ASP A 214 -15.49 -12.99 -15.67
N VAL A 215 -15.02 -11.77 -15.37
CA VAL A 215 -15.76 -10.52 -15.60
C VAL A 215 -15.03 -9.68 -16.62
N GLY A 216 -15.72 -9.21 -17.67
CA GLY A 216 -15.10 -8.44 -18.73
C GLY A 216 -16.08 -7.93 -19.79
N PRO A 217 -15.64 -7.75 -21.05
CA PRO A 217 -14.30 -8.04 -21.60
C PRO A 217 -13.22 -6.98 -21.28
N ALA A 218 -13.61 -5.80 -20.79
CA ALA A 218 -12.70 -4.73 -20.41
C ALA A 218 -13.09 -4.10 -19.06
N ALA A 219 -12.42 -3.02 -18.67
CA ALA A 219 -12.71 -2.30 -17.42
C ALA A 219 -13.83 -1.25 -17.56
N GLY A 220 -14.46 -0.93 -16.44
CA GLY A 220 -15.48 0.12 -16.33
C GLY A 220 -16.67 -0.06 -17.27
N VAL A 221 -17.00 0.98 -18.05
CA VAL A 221 -18.20 0.98 -18.94
C VAL A 221 -18.13 -0.03 -20.08
N HIS A 222 -16.94 -0.55 -20.38
CA HIS A 222 -16.71 -1.59 -21.39
C HIS A 222 -16.65 -3.00 -20.78
N GLY A 223 -16.92 -3.11 -19.48
CA GLY A 223 -16.90 -4.35 -18.70
C GLY A 223 -18.22 -4.66 -18.01
N GLY A 224 -18.11 -5.36 -16.88
CA GLY A 224 -19.25 -5.65 -16.00
C GLY A 224 -20.14 -6.80 -16.46
N ASN A 225 -19.74 -7.52 -17.51
CA ASN A 225 -20.45 -8.72 -17.97
C ASN A 225 -19.75 -9.97 -17.45
N ILE A 226 -20.54 -10.98 -17.07
CA ILE A 226 -20.00 -12.30 -16.77
C ILE A 226 -19.70 -13.00 -18.10
N LEU A 227 -18.42 -13.15 -18.42
CA LEU A 227 -17.99 -13.86 -19.63
C LEU A 227 -18.10 -15.37 -19.44
N TYR A 228 -17.82 -15.84 -18.23
CA TYR A 228 -17.81 -17.25 -17.89
C TYR A 228 -18.06 -17.45 -16.40
N SER A 229 -18.79 -18.51 -16.06
CA SER A 229 -18.97 -18.99 -14.69
C SER A 229 -19.05 -20.51 -14.72
N GLY A 230 -17.99 -21.18 -14.24
CA GLY A 230 -17.87 -22.63 -14.34
C GLY A 230 -16.56 -23.15 -13.76
N PRO A 231 -16.30 -24.46 -13.88
CA PRO A 231 -15.01 -25.03 -13.55
C PRO A 231 -13.89 -24.35 -14.33
N THR A 232 -12.73 -24.14 -13.71
CA THR A 232 -11.61 -23.34 -14.26
C THR A 232 -11.18 -23.78 -15.66
N ALA A 233 -11.18 -25.09 -15.94
CA ALA A 233 -10.79 -25.63 -17.24
C ALA A 233 -11.67 -25.13 -18.41
N GLY A 234 -12.95 -24.84 -18.18
CA GLY A 234 -13.87 -24.40 -19.24
C GLY A 234 -13.62 -22.97 -19.73
N LEU A 235 -12.86 -22.15 -18.99
CA LEU A 235 -12.45 -20.82 -19.44
C LEU A 235 -11.57 -20.88 -20.71
N LYS A 236 -10.96 -22.03 -21.01
CA LYS A 236 -10.14 -22.26 -22.20
C LYS A 236 -10.90 -22.02 -23.52
N ASP A 237 -12.22 -22.13 -23.52
CA ASP A 237 -13.04 -21.97 -24.72
C ASP A 237 -13.64 -20.55 -24.88
N VAL A 238 -13.35 -19.64 -23.94
CA VAL A 238 -13.94 -18.30 -23.89
C VAL A 238 -13.00 -17.28 -24.55
N GLU A 239 -13.16 -17.04 -25.85
CA GLU A 239 -12.21 -16.23 -26.63
C GLU A 239 -12.09 -14.77 -26.19
N GLU A 240 -13.18 -14.18 -25.71
CA GLU A 240 -13.24 -12.81 -25.23
C GLU A 240 -12.53 -12.60 -23.88
N SER A 241 -12.27 -13.68 -23.14
CA SER A 241 -11.59 -13.61 -21.85
C SER A 241 -10.13 -13.22 -22.02
N VAL A 242 -9.75 -12.10 -21.39
CA VAL A 242 -8.35 -11.68 -21.30
C VAL A 242 -7.60 -12.63 -20.36
N THR A 243 -8.22 -13.02 -19.24
CA THR A 243 -7.70 -13.95 -18.23
C THR A 243 -7.29 -15.29 -18.85
N ARG A 244 -8.10 -15.84 -19.78
CA ARG A 244 -7.80 -17.06 -20.53
C ARG A 244 -6.40 -17.08 -21.11
N LYS A 245 -5.96 -15.98 -21.73
CA LYS A 245 -4.65 -15.88 -22.37
C LYS A 245 -3.54 -16.10 -21.37
N PHE A 246 -3.71 -15.60 -20.14
CA PHE A 246 -2.75 -15.75 -19.06
C PHE A 246 -2.84 -17.08 -18.32
N LEU A 247 -4.03 -17.67 -18.26
CA LEU A 247 -4.21 -18.96 -17.61
C LEU A 247 -3.72 -20.15 -18.46
N PHE A 248 -3.92 -20.09 -19.78
CA PHE A 248 -3.65 -21.21 -20.70
C PHE A 248 -2.65 -20.92 -21.82
N GLY A 249 -2.18 -19.67 -21.96
CA GLY A 249 -1.18 -19.30 -22.95
C GLY A 249 0.23 -19.80 -22.62
N ASP A 250 1.10 -19.83 -23.63
CA ASP A 250 2.53 -20.07 -23.46
C ASP A 250 3.21 -18.74 -23.07
N HIS A 251 3.60 -18.61 -21.79
CA HIS A 251 4.18 -17.38 -21.22
C HIS A 251 5.69 -17.34 -21.25
N ARG A 252 6.32 -18.02 -22.21
CA ARG A 252 7.76 -17.92 -22.39
C ARG A 252 8.15 -16.47 -22.62
N VAL A 253 8.84 -15.90 -21.64
CA VAL A 253 9.44 -14.58 -21.76
C VAL A 253 10.48 -14.65 -22.88
N PRO A 254 10.35 -13.84 -23.94
CA PRO A 254 11.38 -13.76 -24.96
C PRO A 254 12.72 -13.39 -24.31
N ALA A 255 13.81 -14.01 -24.75
CA ALA A 255 15.13 -13.68 -24.24
C ALA A 255 15.41 -12.18 -24.48
N LYS A 256 15.44 -11.40 -23.40
CA LYS A 256 15.71 -9.96 -23.44
C LYS A 256 17.22 -9.72 -23.47
N LYS A 257 17.66 -8.79 -24.31
CA LYS A 257 19.03 -8.28 -24.22
C LYS A 257 19.06 -7.21 -23.13
N HIS A 258 19.68 -7.54 -22.01
CA HIS A 258 19.80 -6.65 -20.86
C HIS A 258 20.61 -5.40 -21.21
N LEU A 259 20.20 -4.26 -20.67
CA LEU A 259 20.95 -3.02 -20.77
C LEU A 259 22.20 -3.06 -19.88
N GLU A 260 23.31 -2.52 -20.38
CA GLU A 260 24.53 -2.37 -19.59
C GLU A 260 24.38 -1.19 -18.60
N PRO A 261 24.65 -1.38 -17.31
CA PRO A 261 24.61 -0.30 -16.32
C PRO A 261 25.51 0.87 -16.70
N LYS A 262 24.98 2.10 -16.63
CA LYS A 262 25.76 3.33 -16.88
C LYS A 262 26.64 3.74 -15.69
N GLY A 263 26.34 3.18 -14.52
CA GLY A 263 27.01 3.46 -13.26
C GLY A 263 26.42 2.59 -12.14
N TRP A 264 26.91 2.78 -10.93
CA TRP A 264 26.47 2.02 -9.76
C TRP A 264 26.31 2.94 -8.56
N LEU A 265 25.11 2.96 -7.99
CA LEU A 265 24.81 3.59 -6.71
C LEU A 265 25.15 2.60 -5.60
N LYS A 266 26.12 2.94 -4.76
CA LYS A 266 26.68 2.05 -3.75
C LYS A 266 26.28 2.50 -2.36
N LEU A 267 25.68 1.60 -1.59
CA LEU A 267 25.32 1.81 -0.20
C LEU A 267 26.17 0.88 0.67
N LYS A 268 26.60 1.38 1.83
CA LYS A 268 27.39 0.61 2.79
C LYS A 268 26.87 0.83 4.21
N GLY A 269 26.96 -0.22 5.03
CA GLY A 269 26.65 -0.14 6.45
C GLY A 269 25.17 0.08 6.73
N VAL A 270 24.29 -0.37 5.83
CA VAL A 270 22.84 -0.21 5.96
C VAL A 270 22.35 -1.02 7.15
N THR A 271 21.81 -0.33 8.15
CA THR A 271 21.23 -0.93 9.36
C THR A 271 19.85 -0.34 9.61
N ARG A 272 18.82 -1.20 9.59
CA ARG A 272 17.42 -0.85 9.89
C ARG A 272 16.58 -2.12 9.97
N ASN A 273 15.78 -2.28 11.01
CA ASN A 273 14.95 -3.47 11.24
C ASN A 273 15.84 -4.72 11.24
N ASN A 274 15.59 -5.67 10.33
CA ASN A 274 16.39 -6.88 10.18
C ASN A 274 17.63 -6.71 9.27
N LEU A 275 17.91 -5.50 8.77
CA LEU A 275 19.14 -5.21 8.03
C LEU A 275 20.26 -4.87 9.02
N ASP A 276 21.40 -5.54 8.91
CA ASP A 276 22.56 -5.30 9.78
C ASP A 276 23.84 -5.09 8.94
N SER A 277 24.33 -3.85 8.91
CA SER A 277 25.55 -3.44 8.21
C SER A 277 25.63 -3.90 6.74
N LEU A 278 24.48 -3.95 6.07
CA LEU A 278 24.36 -4.46 4.70
C LEU A 278 25.07 -3.53 3.71
N ALA A 279 25.78 -4.10 2.75
CA ALA A 279 26.32 -3.40 1.59
C ALA A 279 25.58 -3.84 0.33
N VAL A 280 25.17 -2.89 -0.51
CA VAL A 280 24.43 -3.15 -1.74
C VAL A 280 24.80 -2.16 -2.83
N ASP A 281 24.92 -2.65 -4.06
CA ASP A 281 25.18 -1.86 -5.25
C ASP A 281 23.95 -1.95 -6.17
N PHE A 282 23.34 -0.81 -6.48
CA PHE A 282 22.23 -0.68 -7.43
C PHE A 282 22.74 -0.17 -8.78
N PRO A 283 22.47 -0.86 -9.90
CA PRO A 283 22.90 -0.39 -11.21
C PRO A 283 22.04 0.80 -11.67
N LEU A 284 22.69 1.77 -12.32
CA LEU A 284 22.07 3.01 -12.79
C LEU A 284 21.77 2.97 -14.29
N GLY A 285 20.68 3.63 -14.69
CA GLY A 285 20.24 3.73 -16.08
C GLY A 285 19.61 2.46 -16.64
N VAL A 286 19.19 1.55 -15.77
CA VAL A 286 18.60 0.25 -16.09
C VAL A 286 17.37 -0.03 -15.21
N PHE A 287 16.65 -1.11 -15.52
CA PHE A 287 15.52 -1.59 -14.72
C PHE A 287 15.97 -2.64 -13.69
N THR A 288 15.83 -2.35 -12.40
CA THR A 288 16.20 -3.26 -11.30
C THR A 288 14.98 -3.72 -10.51
N SER A 289 14.82 -5.03 -10.34
CA SER A 289 13.87 -5.62 -9.39
C SER A 289 14.57 -6.04 -8.10
N VAL A 290 13.96 -5.73 -6.95
CA VAL A 290 14.35 -6.22 -5.64
C VAL A 290 13.26 -7.18 -5.17
N THR A 291 13.63 -8.45 -5.00
CA THR A 291 12.69 -9.56 -4.76
C THR A 291 13.11 -10.38 -3.53
N GLY A 292 12.32 -11.41 -3.19
CA GLY A 292 12.50 -12.25 -2.01
C GLY A 292 11.22 -12.43 -1.18
N VAL A 293 11.23 -13.33 -0.20
CA VAL A 293 10.04 -13.69 0.60
C VAL A 293 9.47 -12.53 1.43
N SER A 294 8.20 -12.63 1.85
CA SER A 294 7.59 -11.63 2.76
C SER A 294 8.44 -11.46 4.03
N GLY A 295 8.72 -10.23 4.44
CA GLY A 295 9.54 -9.98 5.63
C GLY A 295 11.06 -10.18 5.46
N SER A 296 11.57 -10.42 4.25
CA SER A 296 13.01 -10.56 4.01
C SER A 296 13.83 -9.27 4.14
N GLY A 297 13.19 -8.09 4.16
CA GLY A 297 13.85 -6.79 4.32
C GLY A 297 13.78 -5.86 3.09
N LYS A 298 13.08 -6.26 2.01
CA LYS A 298 12.97 -5.48 0.75
C LYS A 298 12.50 -4.03 0.97
N SER A 299 11.35 -3.84 1.62
CA SER A 299 10.79 -2.51 1.86
C SER A 299 11.63 -1.69 2.83
N SER A 300 12.28 -2.33 3.81
CA SER A 300 13.28 -1.68 4.68
C SER A 300 14.45 -1.13 3.86
N LEU A 301 14.94 -1.92 2.89
CA LEU A 301 16.08 -1.52 2.06
C LEU A 301 15.71 -0.44 1.04
N VAL A 302 14.63 -0.65 0.29
CA VAL A 302 14.30 0.15 -0.90
C VAL A 302 13.35 1.29 -0.58
N SER A 303 12.21 1.01 0.07
CA SER A 303 11.17 2.01 0.32
C SER A 303 11.49 2.95 1.48
N GLN A 304 12.39 2.53 2.38
CA GLN A 304 12.81 3.29 3.56
C GLN A 304 14.25 3.80 3.41
N VAL A 305 15.26 2.93 3.58
CA VAL A 305 16.68 3.35 3.63
C VAL A 305 17.11 4.05 2.35
N LEU A 306 16.93 3.42 1.18
CA LEU A 306 17.38 3.99 -0.10
C LEU A 306 16.70 5.33 -0.40
N VAL A 307 15.39 5.43 -0.15
CA VAL A 307 14.62 6.66 -0.34
C VAL A 307 15.12 7.77 0.59
N GLU A 308 15.30 7.48 1.88
CA GLU A 308 15.77 8.46 2.86
C GLU A 308 17.18 8.97 2.54
N LEU A 309 18.13 8.07 2.26
CA LEU A 309 19.51 8.44 1.95
C LEU A 309 19.61 9.28 0.66
N ILE A 310 18.87 8.91 -0.40
CA ILE A 310 18.87 9.70 -1.64
C ILE A 310 18.20 11.05 -1.42
N ALA A 311 17.07 11.10 -0.71
CA ALA A 311 16.35 12.35 -0.46
C ALA A 311 17.19 13.33 0.37
N GLU A 312 17.86 12.84 1.42
CA GLU A 312 18.79 13.62 2.23
C GLU A 312 19.92 14.20 1.37
N HIS A 313 20.55 13.36 0.53
CA HIS A 313 21.62 13.82 -0.36
C HIS A 313 21.16 14.87 -1.38
N LEU A 314 19.93 14.76 -1.89
CA LEU A 314 19.36 15.71 -2.85
C LEU A 314 18.75 16.96 -2.17
N GLY A 315 18.72 17.03 -0.83
CA GLY A 315 18.01 18.07 -0.10
C GLY A 315 16.50 18.09 -0.39
N GLN A 316 15.92 16.93 -0.75
CA GLN A 316 14.50 16.79 -1.03
C GLN A 316 13.75 16.48 0.25
N GLU A 317 12.77 17.33 0.59
CA GLU A 317 11.83 17.01 1.66
C GLU A 317 10.93 15.86 1.23
N LEU A 318 11.06 14.72 1.91
CA LEU A 318 10.10 13.63 1.75
C LEU A 318 8.75 14.07 2.35
N PRO A 319 7.62 13.80 1.66
CA PRO A 319 6.31 14.02 2.25
C PRO A 319 6.24 13.28 3.59
N PRO A 320 5.71 13.91 4.67
CA PRO A 320 5.61 13.24 5.95
C PRO A 320 4.82 11.95 5.77
N GLU A 321 5.36 10.82 6.24
CA GLU A 321 4.66 9.55 6.10
C GLU A 321 3.30 9.65 6.80
N ASP A 322 2.23 9.59 6.03
CA ASP A 322 0.87 9.44 6.55
C ASP A 322 0.68 7.97 6.93
N GLU A 323 1.42 7.52 7.93
CA GLU A 323 1.17 6.24 8.56
C GLU A 323 -0.10 6.35 9.40
N GLU A 324 -1.00 5.38 9.23
CA GLU A 324 -2.10 5.17 10.16
C GLU A 324 -1.54 4.72 11.52
N GLY A 325 -2.26 4.98 12.60
CA GLY A 325 -1.81 4.68 13.97
C GLY A 325 -1.54 5.91 14.82
N GLU A 326 -1.57 5.72 16.15
CA GLU A 326 -1.24 6.81 17.06
C GLU A 326 0.26 7.11 17.02
N GLU A 327 0.66 8.38 17.18
CA GLU A 327 2.08 8.74 17.25
C GLU A 327 2.82 8.06 18.43
N LEU A 328 2.07 7.53 19.40
CA LEU A 328 2.54 6.73 20.54
C LEU A 328 2.71 5.24 20.22
N GLU A 329 2.11 4.75 19.13
CA GLU A 329 2.26 3.37 18.64
C GLU A 329 3.48 3.22 17.71
N ARG A 330 4.16 4.33 17.41
CA ARG A 330 5.46 4.32 16.74
C ARG A 330 6.44 3.61 17.65
N THR A 331 6.77 2.37 17.32
CA THR A 331 7.99 1.72 17.77
C THR A 331 9.14 2.65 17.41
N VAL A 332 10.07 2.87 18.34
CA VAL A 332 11.27 3.70 18.13
C VAL A 332 11.84 3.36 16.76
N ILE A 333 11.83 4.33 15.83
CA ILE A 333 12.48 4.16 14.53
C ILE A 333 13.94 3.86 14.86
N GLU A 334 14.39 2.63 14.62
CA GLU A 334 15.79 2.28 14.76
C GLU A 334 16.60 3.29 13.95
N THR A 335 17.67 3.80 14.57
CA THR A 335 18.51 4.82 13.95
C THR A 335 18.91 4.35 12.56
N LEU A 336 18.56 5.15 11.54
CA LEU A 336 18.97 4.89 10.17
C LEU A 336 20.50 4.75 10.16
N GLY A 337 20.99 3.54 9.91
CA GLY A 337 22.38 3.27 9.64
C GLY A 337 22.59 3.16 8.13
N GLY A 338 23.74 3.64 7.66
CA GLY A 338 24.19 3.47 6.29
C GLY A 338 24.49 4.79 5.60
N GLU A 339 25.31 4.72 4.57
CA GLU A 339 25.70 5.88 3.76
C GLU A 339 25.77 5.50 2.28
N ILE A 340 25.54 6.50 1.42
CA ILE A 340 25.83 6.39 -0.01
C ILE A 340 27.30 6.69 -0.22
N VAL A 341 28.07 5.71 -0.70
CA VAL A 341 29.53 5.85 -0.86
C VAL A 341 29.93 6.34 -2.26
N SER A 342 29.13 6.06 -3.29
CA SER A 342 29.35 6.55 -4.66
C SER A 342 28.11 6.39 -5.53
N GLY A 343 28.10 7.02 -6.72
CA GLY A 343 27.06 6.84 -7.72
C GLY A 343 25.93 7.85 -7.68
N MET A 344 26.06 8.91 -6.88
CA MET A 344 25.13 10.06 -6.91
C MET A 344 25.40 11.01 -8.08
N GLU A 345 26.54 10.85 -8.76
CA GLU A 345 26.94 11.71 -9.86
C GLU A 345 25.93 11.64 -11.00
N GLY A 346 25.25 12.77 -11.28
CA GLY A 346 24.28 12.89 -12.36
C GLY A 346 22.84 12.60 -11.97
N ILE A 347 22.56 12.12 -10.74
CA ILE A 347 21.19 12.02 -10.22
C ILE A 347 20.77 13.39 -9.68
N LYS A 348 19.63 13.89 -10.14
CA LYS A 348 19.08 15.19 -9.71
C LYS A 348 17.75 15.09 -9.01
N ARG A 349 17.10 13.93 -9.08
CA ARG A 349 15.74 13.77 -8.58
C ARG A 349 15.45 12.34 -8.15
N LEU A 350 14.78 12.21 -7.00
CA LEU A 350 14.11 10.99 -6.58
C LEU A 350 12.60 11.12 -6.82
N VAL A 351 11.99 10.04 -7.29
CA VAL A 351 10.54 9.89 -7.39
C VAL A 351 10.16 8.57 -6.70
N ARG A 352 9.37 8.66 -5.63
CA ARG A 352 8.79 7.50 -4.93
C ARG A 352 7.33 7.32 -5.37
N VAL A 353 6.98 6.09 -5.75
CA VAL A 353 5.60 5.70 -6.10
C VAL A 353 5.18 4.52 -5.23
N ASP A 354 4.33 4.77 -4.24
CA ASP A 354 3.78 3.77 -3.33
C ASP A 354 2.26 3.56 -3.53
N GLN A 355 1.71 2.53 -2.90
CA GLN A 355 0.28 2.18 -2.95
C GLN A 355 -0.61 3.06 -2.06
N LYS A 356 -0.04 4.04 -1.34
CA LYS A 356 -0.84 4.93 -0.46
C LYS A 356 -1.90 5.67 -1.28
N SER A 357 -3.08 5.87 -0.74
CA SER A 357 -4.13 6.59 -1.45
C SER A 357 -3.68 8.00 -1.86
N ILE A 358 -4.11 8.47 -3.04
CA ILE A 358 -3.80 9.83 -3.52
C ILE A 358 -4.49 10.92 -2.68
N GLY A 359 -5.45 10.53 -1.85
CA GLY A 359 -6.12 11.37 -0.87
C GLY A 359 -7.13 10.56 -0.07
N ARG A 360 -7.41 11.00 1.16
CA ARG A 360 -8.30 10.30 2.11
C ARG A 360 -9.70 10.86 2.20
N THR A 361 -9.99 11.92 1.45
CA THR A 361 -11.31 12.57 1.45
C THR A 361 -11.83 12.67 0.03
N PRO A 362 -13.16 12.74 -0.15
CA PRO A 362 -13.78 12.92 -1.47
C PRO A 362 -13.37 14.22 -2.19
N ARG A 363 -12.69 15.13 -1.49
CA ARG A 363 -12.11 16.36 -2.05
C ARG A 363 -10.99 16.07 -3.04
N SER A 364 -10.21 15.01 -2.83
CA SER A 364 -9.16 14.60 -3.76
C SER A 364 -9.75 13.74 -4.87
N ASN A 365 -9.33 13.97 -6.11
CA ASN A 365 -9.70 13.16 -7.28
C ASN A 365 -8.59 13.20 -8.34
N LEU A 366 -8.72 12.33 -9.34
CA LEU A 366 -7.78 12.19 -10.46
C LEU A 366 -7.44 13.54 -11.12
N ALA A 367 -8.44 14.39 -11.40
CA ALA A 367 -8.21 15.65 -12.08
C ALA A 367 -7.40 16.65 -11.25
N THR A 368 -7.66 16.72 -9.94
CA THR A 368 -6.88 17.57 -9.05
C THR A 368 -5.48 17.05 -8.80
N TYR A 369 -5.31 15.73 -8.67
CA TYR A 369 -4.03 15.13 -8.33
C TYR A 369 -3.00 15.28 -9.45
N THR A 370 -3.43 15.04 -10.69
CA THR A 370 -2.60 15.18 -11.89
C THR A 370 -2.31 16.62 -12.28
N GLY A 371 -3.01 17.60 -11.66
CA GLY A 371 -2.94 19.01 -12.04
C GLY A 371 -3.71 19.35 -13.32
N LEU A 372 -4.32 18.38 -14.02
CA LEU A 372 -5.07 18.63 -15.26
C LEU A 372 -6.22 19.62 -15.04
N PHE A 373 -6.82 19.61 -13.84
CA PHE A 373 -7.96 20.45 -13.53
C PHE A 373 -7.63 21.96 -13.56
N ASP A 374 -6.37 22.34 -13.39
CA ASP A 374 -5.96 23.74 -13.48
C ASP A 374 -6.13 24.29 -14.89
N HIS A 375 -5.84 23.47 -15.91
CA HIS A 375 -6.05 23.82 -17.31
C HIS A 375 -7.55 23.90 -17.63
N VAL A 376 -8.33 22.93 -17.17
CA VAL A 376 -9.80 22.93 -17.33
C VAL A 376 -10.42 24.18 -16.69
N ARG A 377 -10.03 24.55 -15.47
CA ARG A 377 -10.56 25.76 -14.79
C ARG A 377 -10.21 27.04 -15.54
N LYS A 378 -9.01 27.15 -16.09
CA LYS A 378 -8.60 28.30 -16.92
C LYS A 378 -9.45 28.39 -18.20
N LEU A 379 -9.73 27.25 -18.82
CA LEU A 379 -10.56 27.17 -20.01
C LEU A 379 -11.99 27.67 -19.74
N PHE A 380 -12.62 27.20 -18.66
CA PHE A 380 -13.96 27.67 -18.25
C PHE A 380 -13.99 29.17 -17.93
N ALA A 381 -12.95 29.70 -17.28
CA ALA A 381 -12.82 31.14 -17.01
C ALA A 381 -12.68 31.98 -18.28
N SER A 382 -12.24 31.38 -19.39
CA SER A 382 -12.07 32.07 -20.67
C SER A 382 -13.36 32.16 -21.51
N THR A 383 -14.42 31.44 -21.12
CA THR A 383 -15.71 31.40 -21.83
C THR A 383 -16.42 32.77 -21.83
N PRO A 384 -17.26 33.06 -22.84
CA PRO A 384 -17.97 34.35 -22.93
C PRO A 384 -18.80 34.68 -21.69
N LEU A 385 -19.52 33.69 -21.14
CA LEU A 385 -20.36 33.88 -19.96
C LEU A 385 -19.54 34.07 -18.67
N ALA A 386 -18.41 33.37 -18.52
CA ALA A 386 -17.52 33.61 -17.39
C ALA A 386 -16.92 35.02 -17.45
N LYS A 387 -16.49 35.46 -18.63
CA LYS A 387 -15.93 36.81 -18.85
C LYS A 387 -16.96 37.91 -18.54
N SER A 388 -18.20 37.78 -19.00
CA SER A 388 -19.26 38.77 -18.74
C SER A 388 -19.59 38.89 -17.25
N ARG A 389 -19.49 37.78 -16.51
CA ARG A 389 -19.71 37.72 -15.05
C ARG A 389 -18.46 37.99 -14.21
N LYS A 390 -17.31 38.27 -14.83
CA LYS A 390 -16.00 38.46 -14.18
C LYS A 390 -15.59 37.25 -13.31
N TYR A 391 -15.88 36.04 -13.77
CA TYR A 391 -15.48 34.81 -13.09
C TYR A 391 -14.04 34.44 -13.44
N ASP A 392 -13.23 34.20 -12.41
CA ASP A 392 -11.87 33.70 -12.55
C ASP A 392 -11.81 32.16 -12.46
N ALA A 393 -10.64 31.57 -12.70
CA ALA A 393 -10.43 30.13 -12.56
C ALA A 393 -10.69 29.62 -11.13
N GLY A 394 -10.67 30.50 -10.13
CA GLY A 394 -11.01 30.19 -8.74
C GLY A 394 -12.51 29.94 -8.55
N ARG A 395 -13.38 30.57 -9.35
CA ARG A 395 -14.82 30.26 -9.37
C ARG A 395 -15.09 28.79 -9.71
N PHE A 396 -14.31 28.21 -10.62
CA PHE A 396 -14.43 26.82 -11.04
C PHE A 396 -13.63 25.85 -10.16
N SER A 397 -13.06 26.31 -9.04
CA SER A 397 -12.45 25.44 -8.04
C SER A 397 -13.47 25.06 -6.97
N PHE A 398 -13.70 23.77 -6.76
CA PHE A 398 -14.52 23.29 -5.65
C PHE A 398 -13.78 23.41 -4.29
N ASN A 399 -12.47 23.68 -4.28
CA ASN A 399 -11.66 23.83 -3.06
C ASN A 399 -11.71 25.25 -2.46
N VAL A 400 -12.35 26.21 -3.12
CA VAL A 400 -12.40 27.61 -2.70
C VAL A 400 -13.86 28.07 -2.56
N ALA A 401 -14.16 28.84 -1.50
CA ALA A 401 -15.48 29.42 -1.23
C ALA A 401 -15.84 30.56 -2.22
N LYS A 402 -15.98 30.20 -3.50
CA LYS A 402 -16.42 31.08 -4.60
C LYS A 402 -17.59 30.44 -5.35
N GLY A 403 -17.31 29.41 -6.16
CA GLY A 403 -18.31 28.72 -6.97
C GLY A 403 -18.76 27.37 -6.42
N ARG A 404 -18.10 26.87 -5.36
CA ARG A 404 -18.43 25.60 -4.72
C ARG A 404 -19.82 25.61 -4.07
N CYS A 405 -20.37 24.44 -3.83
CA CYS A 405 -21.52 24.25 -2.95
C CYS A 405 -21.09 24.46 -1.50
N GLU A 406 -21.78 25.34 -0.76
CA GLU A 406 -21.46 25.62 0.64
C GLU A 406 -21.87 24.49 1.60
N ASN A 407 -22.90 23.70 1.25
CA ASN A 407 -23.39 22.63 2.12
C ASN A 407 -22.37 21.50 2.34
N CYS A 408 -21.71 21.06 1.26
CA CYS A 408 -20.66 20.04 1.33
C CYS A 408 -19.25 20.63 1.20
N GLU A 409 -19.11 21.95 1.25
CA GLU A 409 -17.86 22.67 1.04
C GLU A 409 -17.05 22.21 -0.20
N GLY A 410 -17.76 21.87 -1.28
CA GLY A 410 -17.19 21.38 -2.53
C GLY A 410 -16.73 19.91 -2.56
N GLU A 411 -16.93 19.11 -1.50
CA GLU A 411 -16.61 17.67 -1.52
C GLU A 411 -17.57 16.89 -2.43
N GLY A 412 -18.83 17.32 -2.49
CA GLY A 412 -19.90 16.65 -3.22
C GLY A 412 -20.54 15.50 -2.42
N PHE A 413 -19.94 15.15 -1.28
CA PHE A 413 -20.39 14.13 -0.35
C PHE A 413 -20.50 14.73 1.05
N VAL A 414 -21.27 14.06 1.91
CA VAL A 414 -21.36 14.34 3.34
C VAL A 414 -21.10 13.03 4.07
N MET A 415 -20.24 13.07 5.09
CA MET A 415 -19.97 11.93 5.95
C MET A 415 -21.15 11.69 6.88
N VAL A 416 -21.67 10.47 6.89
CA VAL A 416 -22.72 10.01 7.80
C VAL A 416 -22.04 9.11 8.83
N GLU A 417 -21.98 9.58 10.07
CA GLU A 417 -21.55 8.75 11.20
C GLU A 417 -22.69 7.78 11.56
N LEU A 418 -22.35 6.49 11.61
CA LEU A 418 -23.28 5.44 12.00
C LEU A 418 -22.88 4.94 13.39
N LEU A 419 -23.87 4.69 14.24
CA LEU A 419 -23.63 4.11 15.56
C LEU A 419 -23.17 2.65 15.37
N PHE A 420 -21.96 2.32 15.83
CA PHE A 420 -21.35 0.97 15.76
C PHE A 420 -20.91 0.46 14.39
N LEU A 421 -20.98 1.26 13.33
CA LEU A 421 -20.51 0.90 12.00
C LEU A 421 -19.51 1.94 11.48
N PRO A 422 -18.59 1.57 10.58
CA PRO A 422 -17.73 2.54 9.91
C PRO A 422 -18.56 3.64 9.24
N SER A 423 -18.11 4.89 9.38
CA SER A 423 -18.77 6.03 8.72
C SER A 423 -18.78 5.83 7.20
N VAL A 424 -19.88 6.24 6.57
CA VAL A 424 -20.07 6.14 5.11
C VAL A 424 -20.26 7.53 4.50
N TYR A 425 -19.88 7.68 3.24
CA TYR A 425 -20.11 8.91 2.50
C TYR A 425 -21.38 8.81 1.67
N ALA A 426 -22.27 9.80 1.79
CA ALA A 426 -23.46 9.92 0.97
C ALA A 426 -23.37 11.15 0.05
N PRO A 427 -23.93 11.11 -1.18
CA PRO A 427 -24.00 12.29 -2.04
C PRO A 427 -24.67 13.47 -1.32
N CYS A 428 -24.13 14.68 -1.53
CA CYS A 428 -24.67 15.89 -0.94
C CYS A 428 -26.12 16.14 -1.38
N SER A 429 -27.03 16.35 -0.43
CA SER A 429 -28.46 16.56 -0.70
C SER A 429 -28.76 17.83 -1.50
N VAL A 430 -27.88 18.85 -1.43
CA VAL A 430 -28.08 20.15 -2.09
C VAL A 430 -27.59 20.15 -3.53
N CYS A 431 -26.31 19.78 -3.75
CA CYS A 431 -25.72 19.80 -5.09
C CYS A 431 -25.77 18.44 -5.80
N GLN A 432 -26.28 17.39 -5.14
CA GLN A 432 -26.39 16.03 -5.70
C GLN A 432 -25.07 15.52 -6.28
N GLY A 433 -23.96 15.75 -5.56
CA GLY A 433 -22.62 15.38 -6.00
C GLY A 433 -21.96 16.33 -7.00
N ALA A 434 -22.64 17.38 -7.47
CA ALA A 434 -22.09 18.30 -8.48
C ALA A 434 -20.95 19.18 -7.94
N ARG A 435 -20.81 19.36 -6.62
CA ARG A 435 -19.78 20.19 -5.94
C ARG A 435 -19.86 21.70 -6.13
N TYR A 436 -20.73 22.20 -7.01
CA TYR A 436 -20.85 23.62 -7.35
C TYR A 436 -22.24 24.19 -7.05
N ASN A 437 -22.33 25.52 -6.98
CA ASN A 437 -23.59 26.24 -6.98
C ASN A 437 -24.14 26.45 -8.41
N ASP A 438 -25.46 26.65 -8.52
CA ASP A 438 -26.18 26.75 -9.80
C ASP A 438 -25.59 27.82 -10.73
N LYS A 439 -25.26 29.00 -10.18
CA LYS A 439 -24.65 30.11 -10.95
C LYS A 439 -23.35 29.72 -11.66
N THR A 440 -22.60 28.78 -11.09
CA THR A 440 -21.36 28.27 -11.68
C THR A 440 -21.65 27.20 -12.73
N LEU A 441 -22.68 26.37 -12.52
CA LEU A 441 -23.13 25.33 -13.45
C LEU A 441 -23.80 25.89 -14.72
N GLU A 442 -24.25 27.15 -14.70
CA GLU A 442 -24.72 27.85 -15.90
C GLU A 442 -23.63 28.09 -16.94
N VAL A 443 -22.35 28.13 -16.54
CA VAL A 443 -21.23 28.31 -17.47
C VAL A 443 -20.89 27.00 -18.14
N LYS A 444 -20.93 27.00 -19.47
CA LYS A 444 -20.61 25.85 -20.31
C LYS A 444 -19.38 26.12 -21.19
N TYR A 445 -18.57 25.09 -21.38
CA TYR A 445 -17.57 25.01 -22.44
C TYR A 445 -18.04 23.93 -23.42
N LYS A 446 -18.07 24.23 -24.73
CA LYS A 446 -18.83 23.45 -25.72
C LYS A 446 -20.28 23.26 -25.20
N ASP A 447 -20.72 22.02 -25.00
CA ASP A 447 -22.06 21.65 -24.52
C ASP A 447 -22.14 21.35 -23.01
N LYS A 448 -21.01 21.33 -22.27
CA LYS A 448 -20.91 20.79 -20.91
C LYS A 448 -20.56 21.84 -19.86
N ASN A 449 -21.17 21.73 -18.67
CA ASN A 449 -20.73 22.52 -17.51
C ASN A 449 -19.53 21.85 -16.80
N ILE A 450 -18.96 22.54 -15.80
CA ILE A 450 -17.77 22.04 -15.10
C ILE A 450 -18.01 20.71 -14.35
N ALA A 451 -19.21 20.49 -13.82
CA ALA A 451 -19.56 19.24 -13.15
C ALA A 451 -19.75 18.10 -14.16
N ASP A 452 -20.33 18.38 -15.33
CA ASP A 452 -20.47 17.40 -16.41
C ASP A 452 -19.09 16.93 -16.90
N VAL A 453 -18.12 17.85 -17.03
CA VAL A 453 -16.73 17.52 -17.35
C VAL A 453 -16.10 16.61 -16.29
N LEU A 454 -16.33 16.89 -15.00
CA LEU A 454 -15.85 16.03 -13.92
C LEU A 454 -16.48 14.62 -13.92
N ARG A 455 -17.63 14.42 -14.58
CA ARG A 455 -18.25 13.09 -14.74
C ARG A 455 -17.75 12.31 -15.95
N LEU A 456 -17.00 12.93 -16.86
CA LEU A 456 -16.42 12.23 -18.01
C LEU A 456 -15.38 11.22 -17.56
N THR A 457 -15.36 10.06 -18.23
CA THR A 457 -14.23 9.13 -18.16
C THR A 457 -13.00 9.76 -18.81
N VAL A 458 -11.80 9.25 -18.52
CA VAL A 458 -10.57 9.72 -19.16
C VAL A 458 -10.67 9.58 -20.69
N ASP A 459 -11.22 8.48 -21.21
CA ASP A 459 -11.43 8.29 -22.66
C ASP A 459 -12.39 9.35 -23.24
N ALA A 460 -13.54 9.56 -22.61
CA ALA A 460 -14.51 10.57 -23.08
C ALA A 460 -13.97 12.01 -22.95
N ALA A 461 -13.15 12.28 -21.94
CA ALA A 461 -12.47 13.56 -21.79
C ALA A 461 -11.39 13.76 -22.87
N HIS A 462 -10.71 12.67 -23.27
CA HIS A 462 -9.69 12.70 -24.32
C HIS A 462 -10.33 13.09 -25.67
N GLU A 463 -11.51 12.56 -25.98
CA GLU A 463 -12.26 13.00 -27.16
C GLU A 463 -12.77 14.45 -27.01
N PHE A 464 -13.34 14.80 -25.86
CA PHE A 464 -13.94 16.12 -25.63
C PHE A 464 -12.95 17.29 -25.74
N PHE A 465 -11.71 17.08 -25.30
CA PHE A 465 -10.64 18.08 -25.27
C PHE A 465 -9.64 17.94 -26.43
N GLU A 466 -10.02 17.36 -27.57
CA GLU A 466 -9.11 17.11 -28.71
C GLU A 466 -8.27 18.33 -29.13
N ASP A 467 -8.84 19.54 -29.05
CA ASP A 467 -8.19 20.79 -29.43
C ASP A 467 -7.23 21.37 -28.36
N GLU A 468 -7.23 20.81 -27.15
CA GLU A 468 -6.55 21.38 -25.98
C GLU A 468 -5.26 20.59 -25.65
N SER A 469 -4.18 20.91 -26.35
CA SER A 469 -2.88 20.20 -26.29
C SER A 469 -2.36 19.88 -24.86
N HIS A 470 -2.48 20.83 -23.92
CA HIS A 470 -2.04 20.61 -22.54
C HIS A 470 -2.87 19.57 -21.80
N ILE A 471 -4.20 19.53 -22.04
CA ILE A 471 -5.10 18.56 -21.43
C ILE A 471 -4.92 17.19 -22.10
N GLN A 472 -4.79 17.18 -23.43
CA GLN A 472 -4.54 15.98 -24.24
C GLN A 472 -3.34 15.18 -23.77
N ARG A 473 -2.23 15.86 -23.47
CA ARG A 473 -1.01 15.20 -22.99
C ARG A 473 -1.27 14.44 -21.69
N SER A 474 -1.93 15.06 -20.72
CA SER A 474 -2.23 14.41 -19.43
C SER A 474 -3.18 13.22 -19.59
N LEU A 475 -4.23 13.38 -20.40
CA LEU A 475 -5.21 12.33 -20.66
C LEU A 475 -4.60 11.15 -21.43
N SER A 476 -3.73 11.41 -22.40
CA SER A 476 -3.08 10.34 -23.18
C SER A 476 -2.23 9.43 -22.28
N VAL A 477 -1.45 10.02 -21.36
CA VAL A 477 -0.66 9.24 -20.40
C VAL A 477 -1.55 8.42 -19.47
N LEU A 478 -2.68 8.96 -19.01
CA LEU A 478 -3.65 8.22 -18.18
C LEU A 478 -4.26 7.03 -18.95
N ARG A 479 -4.54 7.18 -20.25
CA ARG A 479 -5.01 6.08 -21.10
C ARG A 479 -3.93 5.01 -21.28
N GLU A 480 -2.69 5.42 -21.50
CA GLU A 480 -1.54 4.52 -21.69
C GLU A 480 -1.24 3.67 -20.45
N VAL A 481 -1.49 4.17 -19.23
CA VAL A 481 -1.41 3.38 -17.99
C VAL A 481 -2.69 2.58 -17.71
N GLY A 482 -3.69 2.60 -18.59
CA GLY A 482 -4.90 1.79 -18.49
C GLY A 482 -6.05 2.40 -17.68
N LEU A 483 -6.02 3.69 -17.37
CA LEU A 483 -7.04 4.37 -16.55
C LEU A 483 -8.14 5.06 -17.36
N GLY A 484 -8.35 4.64 -18.62
CA GLY A 484 -9.32 5.23 -19.56
C GLY A 484 -10.75 5.29 -19.02
N TYR A 485 -11.13 4.33 -18.20
CA TYR A 485 -12.48 4.18 -17.65
C TYR A 485 -12.77 5.05 -16.41
N ILE A 486 -11.75 5.60 -15.74
CA ILE A 486 -11.93 6.36 -14.50
C ILE A 486 -12.52 7.73 -14.81
N ARG A 487 -13.46 8.20 -13.97
CA ARG A 487 -14.02 9.55 -14.11
C ARG A 487 -13.06 10.61 -13.57
N LEU A 488 -12.95 11.75 -14.25
CA LEU A 488 -12.05 12.84 -13.86
C LEU A 488 -12.24 13.30 -12.41
N GLY A 489 -13.49 13.39 -11.97
CA GLY A 489 -13.90 13.82 -10.63
C GLY A 489 -14.12 12.69 -9.63
N GLN A 490 -13.85 11.42 -9.98
CA GLN A 490 -14.04 10.27 -9.10
C GLN A 490 -13.29 10.48 -7.78
N PRO A 491 -13.98 10.41 -6.62
CA PRO A 491 -13.36 10.55 -5.31
C PRO A 491 -12.16 9.61 -5.14
N ALA A 492 -11.09 10.11 -4.53
CA ALA A 492 -9.91 9.31 -4.21
C ALA A 492 -10.22 8.11 -3.29
N THR A 493 -11.29 8.21 -2.50
CA THR A 493 -11.78 7.15 -1.61
C THR A 493 -12.49 6.01 -2.34
N GLU A 494 -12.86 6.20 -3.61
CA GLU A 494 -13.45 5.16 -4.47
C GLU A 494 -12.40 4.51 -5.39
N LEU A 495 -11.13 4.90 -5.28
CA LEU A 495 -10.04 4.34 -6.08
C LEU A 495 -9.38 3.18 -5.34
N SER A 496 -9.12 2.10 -6.05
CA SER A 496 -8.25 1.02 -5.57
C SER A 496 -6.80 1.50 -5.39
N GLY A 497 -6.01 0.74 -4.62
CA GLY A 497 -4.58 1.01 -4.44
C GLY A 497 -3.82 1.04 -5.77
N GLY A 498 -4.08 0.06 -6.66
CA GLY A 498 -3.47 -0.01 -7.98
C GLY A 498 -3.88 1.13 -8.92
N GLU A 499 -5.12 1.64 -8.84
CA GLU A 499 -5.53 2.85 -9.58
C GLU A 499 -4.82 4.09 -9.04
N ALA A 500 -4.77 4.27 -7.72
CA ALA A 500 -4.06 5.37 -7.08
C ALA A 500 -2.58 5.40 -7.48
N GLN A 501 -1.93 4.24 -7.50
CA GLN A 501 -0.54 4.10 -7.91
C GLN A 501 -0.32 4.43 -9.38
N ARG A 502 -1.18 3.93 -10.28
CA ARG A 502 -1.11 4.26 -11.72
C ARG A 502 -1.35 5.75 -11.98
N ILE A 503 -2.18 6.43 -11.18
CA ILE A 503 -2.36 7.90 -11.27
C ILE A 503 -1.07 8.63 -10.87
N LYS A 504 -0.38 8.19 -9.81
CA LYS A 504 0.92 8.76 -9.41
C LYS A 504 1.96 8.59 -10.50
N LEU A 505 2.07 7.38 -11.05
CA LEU A 505 2.97 7.08 -12.15
C LEU A 505 2.66 7.94 -13.38
N ALA A 506 1.39 8.03 -13.78
CA ALA A 506 0.96 8.87 -14.90
C ALA A 506 1.32 10.35 -14.69
N THR A 507 1.20 10.86 -13.47
CA THR A 507 1.55 12.25 -13.13
C THR A 507 3.05 12.51 -13.34
N GLU A 508 3.89 11.52 -13.10
CA GLU A 508 5.34 11.62 -13.30
C GLU A 508 5.75 11.41 -14.77
N LEU A 509 5.09 10.49 -15.47
CA LEU A 509 5.27 10.27 -16.91
C LEU A 509 4.90 11.50 -17.76
N GLN A 510 4.00 12.35 -17.27
CA GLN A 510 3.65 13.60 -17.94
C GLN A 510 4.80 14.62 -17.97
N ARG A 511 5.75 14.56 -17.03
CA ARG A 511 6.83 15.55 -16.89
C ARG A 511 7.90 15.35 -17.95
N ILE A 512 8.56 16.45 -18.35
CA ILE A 512 9.67 16.39 -19.29
C ILE A 512 10.85 15.69 -18.61
N ASN A 513 11.28 14.58 -19.20
CA ASN A 513 12.30 13.73 -18.63
C ASN A 513 13.69 14.08 -19.19
N LYS A 514 14.69 14.20 -18.31
CA LYS A 514 16.08 14.54 -18.68
C LYS A 514 17.05 13.36 -18.47
N GLY A 515 16.55 12.19 -18.05
CA GLY A 515 17.38 10.99 -17.84
C GLY A 515 18.26 11.06 -16.58
N ASP A 516 17.91 11.91 -15.62
CA ASP A 516 18.66 12.16 -14.36
C ASP A 516 17.81 11.87 -13.11
N THR A 517 16.76 11.06 -13.25
CA THR A 517 15.82 10.70 -12.18
C THR A 517 15.95 9.22 -11.77
N ILE A 518 15.88 8.96 -10.47
CA ILE A 518 15.66 7.62 -9.91
C ILE A 518 14.19 7.47 -9.55
N TYR A 519 13.55 6.45 -10.09
CA TYR A 519 12.20 6.03 -9.74
C TYR A 519 12.30 4.83 -8.79
N VAL A 520 11.70 4.95 -7.61
CA VAL A 520 11.55 3.86 -6.64
C VAL A 520 10.06 3.54 -6.52
N LEU A 521 9.67 2.33 -6.89
CA LEU A 521 8.29 1.88 -6.79
C LEU A 521 8.19 0.69 -5.83
N ASP A 522 7.20 0.74 -4.95
CA ASP A 522 6.92 -0.34 -3.99
C ASP A 522 5.73 -1.16 -4.51
N GLU A 523 6.00 -2.40 -4.89
CA GLU A 523 5.03 -3.38 -5.39
C GLU A 523 4.02 -2.80 -6.38
N PRO A 524 4.48 -2.29 -7.55
CA PRO A 524 3.63 -1.64 -8.54
C PRO A 524 2.65 -2.55 -9.29
N THR A 525 2.78 -3.88 -9.14
CA THR A 525 1.85 -4.85 -9.72
C THR A 525 0.76 -5.34 -8.78
N THR A 526 0.78 -4.92 -7.50
CA THR A 526 -0.22 -5.38 -6.54
C THR A 526 -1.64 -5.00 -6.98
N GLY A 527 -2.50 -6.01 -7.03
CA GLY A 527 -3.89 -5.88 -7.48
C GLY A 527 -4.05 -5.55 -8.96
N LEU A 528 -3.02 -5.82 -9.78
CA LEU A 528 -3.12 -5.67 -11.23
C LEU A 528 -3.33 -7.02 -11.90
N HIS A 529 -4.29 -7.07 -12.82
CA HIS A 529 -4.42 -8.19 -13.74
C HIS A 529 -3.15 -8.29 -14.61
N PRO A 530 -2.67 -9.49 -14.99
CA PRO A 530 -1.43 -9.64 -15.76
C PRO A 530 -1.35 -8.83 -17.07
N SER A 531 -2.48 -8.56 -17.73
CA SER A 531 -2.50 -7.66 -18.90
C SER A 531 -2.16 -6.21 -18.57
N ASP A 532 -2.50 -5.76 -17.36
CA ASP A 532 -2.19 -4.42 -16.87
C ASP A 532 -0.74 -4.34 -16.39
N VAL A 533 -0.20 -5.44 -15.84
CA VAL A 533 1.24 -5.59 -15.58
C VAL A 533 2.04 -5.42 -16.87
N ASP A 534 1.64 -6.08 -17.96
CA ASP A 534 2.31 -5.93 -19.27
C ASP A 534 2.30 -4.47 -19.77
N ARG A 535 1.18 -3.75 -19.58
CA ARG A 535 1.08 -2.32 -19.94
C ARG A 535 1.96 -1.45 -19.07
N LEU A 536 2.01 -1.72 -17.77
CA LEU A 536 2.88 -1.03 -16.82
C LEU A 536 4.35 -1.21 -17.20
N MET A 537 4.77 -2.44 -17.52
CA MET A 537 6.13 -2.77 -17.94
C MET A 537 6.59 -1.93 -19.13
N ILE A 538 5.74 -1.76 -20.15
CA ILE A 538 6.03 -0.90 -21.31
C ILE A 538 6.33 0.54 -20.85
N GLN A 539 5.61 1.07 -19.86
CA GLN A 539 5.86 2.43 -19.35
C GLN A 539 7.14 2.54 -18.53
N LEU A 540 7.46 1.52 -17.72
CA LEU A 540 8.72 1.48 -16.96
C LEU A 540 9.93 1.39 -17.91
N GLU A 541 9.83 0.58 -18.97
CA GLU A 541 10.88 0.49 -19.99
C GLU A 541 11.06 1.81 -20.74
N ARG A 542 9.99 2.57 -21.01
CA ARG A 542 10.10 3.91 -21.59
C ARG A 542 10.83 4.89 -20.67
N LEU A 543 10.64 4.80 -19.35
CA LEU A 543 11.39 5.62 -18.39
C LEU A 543 12.88 5.29 -18.44
N VAL A 544 13.23 4.01 -18.49
CA VAL A 544 14.62 3.57 -18.60
C VAL A 544 15.24 3.97 -19.95
N ALA A 545 14.50 3.83 -21.04
CA ALA A 545 14.93 4.27 -22.38
C ALA A 545 15.17 5.78 -22.46
N ALA A 546 14.44 6.58 -21.68
CA ALA A 546 14.68 8.03 -21.52
C ALA A 546 15.93 8.35 -20.66
N GLY A 547 16.65 7.33 -20.18
CA GLY A 547 17.92 7.46 -19.47
C GLY A 547 17.83 7.34 -17.95
N ASN A 548 16.64 7.09 -17.38
CA ASN A 548 16.43 7.04 -15.93
C ASN A 548 16.79 5.68 -15.35
N THR A 549 16.86 5.64 -14.03
CA THR A 549 16.95 4.39 -13.26
C THR A 549 15.58 4.07 -12.67
N VAL A 550 15.15 2.83 -12.81
CA VAL A 550 13.90 2.34 -12.20
C VAL A 550 14.24 1.19 -11.26
N ILE A 551 13.87 1.32 -9.99
CA ILE A 551 14.06 0.31 -8.96
C ILE A 551 12.67 -0.05 -8.42
N VAL A 552 12.31 -1.32 -8.50
CA VAL A 552 11.00 -1.82 -8.03
C VAL A 552 11.19 -2.87 -6.96
N VAL A 553 10.40 -2.82 -5.90
CA VAL A 553 10.18 -3.97 -5.02
C VAL A 553 9.10 -4.82 -5.64
N GLU A 554 9.41 -6.08 -5.98
CA GLU A 554 8.49 -6.92 -6.75
C GLU A 554 8.55 -8.40 -6.40
N HIS A 555 7.40 -9.05 -6.59
CA HIS A 555 7.20 -10.49 -6.38
C HIS A 555 6.61 -11.17 -7.62
N ASP A 556 6.04 -10.42 -8.55
CA ASP A 556 5.57 -10.96 -9.83
C ASP A 556 6.78 -11.38 -10.68
N MET A 557 6.90 -12.69 -10.95
CA MET A 557 8.01 -13.25 -11.73
C MET A 557 8.07 -12.71 -13.16
N ARG A 558 6.98 -12.16 -13.70
CA ARG A 558 6.96 -11.46 -14.98
C ARG A 558 7.77 -10.19 -14.95
N VAL A 559 7.62 -9.38 -13.89
CA VAL A 559 8.40 -8.15 -13.72
C VAL A 559 9.85 -8.47 -13.41
N VAL A 560 10.09 -9.45 -12.52
CA VAL A 560 11.43 -9.89 -12.16
C VAL A 560 12.18 -10.43 -13.39
N ALA A 561 11.53 -11.25 -14.23
CA ALA A 561 12.12 -11.77 -15.47
C ALA A 561 12.32 -10.68 -16.54
N GLY A 562 11.48 -9.64 -16.56
CA GLY A 562 11.59 -8.51 -17.48
C GLY A 562 12.62 -7.45 -17.07
N SER A 563 13.22 -7.57 -15.89
CA SER A 563 14.21 -6.62 -15.36
C SER A 563 15.60 -6.83 -15.96
N ASP A 564 16.40 -5.77 -16.05
CA ASP A 564 17.81 -5.86 -16.46
C ASP A 564 18.70 -6.41 -15.32
N TRP A 565 18.28 -6.16 -14.07
CA TRP A 565 18.98 -6.61 -12.87
C TRP A 565 18.00 -7.05 -11.78
N VAL A 566 18.41 -8.06 -10.99
CA VAL A 566 17.64 -8.60 -9.88
C VAL A 566 18.52 -8.66 -8.63
N ILE A 567 17.99 -8.16 -7.52
CA ILE A 567 18.57 -8.27 -6.18
C ILE A 567 17.60 -9.10 -5.34
N ASP A 568 18.01 -10.30 -4.94
CA ASP A 568 17.18 -11.21 -4.15
C ASP A 568 17.56 -11.16 -2.67
N MET A 569 16.58 -10.84 -1.82
CA MET A 569 16.72 -10.74 -0.37
C MET A 569 16.21 -12.01 0.33
N GLY A 570 16.96 -12.49 1.32
CA GLY A 570 16.60 -13.68 2.09
C GLY A 570 17.69 -14.05 3.10
N PRO A 571 17.92 -15.35 3.36
CA PRO A 571 17.22 -16.52 2.81
C PRO A 571 15.79 -16.73 3.35
N GLY A 572 15.43 -16.09 4.46
CA GLY A 572 14.10 -16.15 5.07
C GLY A 572 13.52 -14.78 5.39
N ALA A 573 12.63 -14.74 6.39
CA ALA A 573 11.96 -13.55 6.86
C ALA A 573 12.44 -13.15 8.28
N GLY A 574 12.34 -11.86 8.63
CA GLY A 574 12.75 -11.36 9.94
C GLY A 574 14.23 -11.62 10.22
N ASP A 575 14.52 -12.24 11.37
CA ASP A 575 15.86 -12.60 11.83
C ASP A 575 16.62 -13.55 10.86
N GLU A 576 15.91 -14.27 9.98
CA GLU A 576 16.50 -15.15 8.96
C GLU A 576 16.64 -14.45 7.59
N GLY A 577 16.20 -13.20 7.50
CA GLY A 577 16.31 -12.35 6.31
C GLY A 577 17.44 -11.33 6.41
N GLY A 578 17.29 -10.23 5.68
CA GLY A 578 18.17 -9.07 5.76
C GLY A 578 19.48 -9.17 4.98
N VAL A 579 19.67 -10.26 4.22
CA VAL A 579 20.89 -10.51 3.43
C VAL A 579 20.55 -10.61 1.95
N ILE A 580 21.47 -10.17 1.09
CA ILE A 580 21.38 -10.39 -0.35
C ILE A 580 21.89 -11.80 -0.66
N VAL A 581 20.97 -12.70 -1.05
CA VAL A 581 21.30 -14.10 -1.33
C VAL A 581 21.70 -14.33 -2.79
N ALA A 582 21.26 -13.46 -3.70
CA ALA A 582 21.66 -13.45 -5.10
C ALA A 582 21.56 -12.05 -5.69
N SER A 583 22.46 -11.70 -6.63
CA SER A 583 22.42 -10.46 -7.38
C SER A 583 23.04 -10.64 -8.76
N GLY A 584 22.34 -10.15 -9.79
CA GLY A 584 22.71 -10.39 -11.19
C GLY A 584 21.58 -10.15 -12.17
N THR A 585 21.79 -10.55 -13.43
CA THR A 585 20.69 -10.67 -14.39
C THR A 585 19.67 -11.73 -13.93
N PRO A 586 18.42 -11.69 -14.42
CA PRO A 586 17.41 -12.69 -14.07
C PRO A 586 17.88 -14.14 -14.27
N GLU A 587 18.59 -14.44 -15.36
CA GLU A 587 19.10 -15.79 -15.65
C GLU A 587 20.16 -16.24 -14.65
N LYS A 588 20.99 -15.31 -14.15
CA LYS A 588 21.99 -15.59 -13.13
C LYS A 588 21.33 -15.86 -11.78
N VAL A 589 20.32 -15.07 -11.42
CA VAL A 589 19.57 -15.27 -10.16
C VAL A 589 18.76 -16.57 -10.21
N ALA A 590 18.14 -16.90 -11.34
CA ALA A 590 17.39 -18.15 -11.56
C ALA A 590 18.21 -19.43 -11.31
N ARG A 591 19.54 -19.35 -11.39
CA ARG A 591 20.46 -20.47 -11.15
C ARG A 591 21.05 -20.49 -9.74
N SER A 592 20.69 -19.53 -8.88
CA SER A 592 21.25 -19.44 -7.52
C SER A 592 20.65 -20.52 -6.61
N PRO A 593 21.47 -21.39 -5.99
CA PRO A 593 20.98 -22.41 -5.05
C PRO A 593 20.58 -21.84 -3.68
N LYS A 594 20.97 -20.59 -3.38
CA LYS A 594 20.67 -19.92 -2.11
C LYS A 594 19.38 -19.10 -2.12
N SER A 595 18.85 -18.86 -3.33
CA SER A 595 17.68 -18.02 -3.55
C SER A 595 16.41 -18.87 -3.53
N LEU A 596 15.43 -18.51 -2.70
CA LEU A 596 14.10 -19.12 -2.75
C LEU A 596 13.34 -18.70 -4.02
N THR A 597 13.65 -17.51 -4.55
CA THR A 597 13.07 -16.95 -5.77
C THR A 597 13.54 -17.70 -7.02
N ALA A 598 14.77 -18.23 -7.01
CA ALA A 598 15.40 -18.86 -8.17
C ALA A 598 14.56 -19.97 -8.81
N LYS A 599 13.92 -20.84 -8.02
CA LYS A 599 13.09 -21.94 -8.56
C LYS A 599 11.87 -21.42 -9.33
N TYR A 600 11.25 -20.33 -8.86
CA TYR A 600 10.08 -19.73 -9.50
C TYR A 600 10.49 -18.97 -10.75
N LEU A 601 11.56 -18.20 -10.67
CA LEU A 601 12.10 -17.46 -11.81
C LEU A 601 12.57 -18.42 -12.92
N SER A 602 13.25 -19.52 -12.56
CA SER A 602 13.68 -20.54 -13.52
C SER A 602 12.51 -21.22 -14.21
N ARG A 603 11.46 -21.60 -13.45
CA ARG A 603 10.22 -22.18 -14.00
C ARG A 603 9.52 -21.20 -14.95
N PHE A 604 9.40 -19.93 -14.55
CA PHE A 604 8.74 -18.89 -15.33
C PHE A 604 9.49 -18.59 -16.65
N MET A 605 10.82 -18.54 -16.60
CA MET A 605 11.68 -18.32 -17.78
C MET A 605 11.86 -19.56 -18.66
N GLY A 606 11.37 -20.74 -18.24
CA GLY A 606 11.55 -22.00 -18.97
C GLY A 606 13.01 -22.49 -19.01
N LEU A 607 13.79 -22.21 -17.95
CA LEU A 607 15.19 -22.61 -17.81
C LEU A 607 15.37 -23.95 -17.06
N ALA A 608 14.28 -24.50 -16.52
CA ALA A 608 14.23 -25.72 -15.71
C ALA A 608 13.86 -26.97 -16.52
#